data_AF-A0A9D8KXR5-F1
#
_entry.id   AF-A0A9D8KXR5-F1
#
_cell.length_a   1.000
_cell.length_b   1.000
_cell.length_c   1.000
_cell.angle_alpha   90.00
_cell.angle_beta   90.00
_cell.angle_gamma   90.00
#
_symmetry.space_group_name_H-M   'P 1'
#
loop_
_entity.id
_entity.type
_entity.pdbx_description
1 polymer ?
#
loop_
_entity_poly.entity_id
_entity_poly.type
_entity_poly.pdbx_seq_one_letter_code
_entity_poly.pdbx_strand_id
1 'polypeptide(L)' 'VEHRAQQFAAGKVPGARNAKPKPAAPQADIASLETELSESLGTRVAINHGRGGKGKLVIHYTDLDTLDGVLERLRTRQHG' A
#
# COMPACT_ATOMS: atom_id res chain seq x y z
N VAL A 1 -39.20 37.69 17.57
CA VAL A 1 -38.18 36.69 17.95
C VAL A 1 -37.88 35.82 16.73
N GLU A 2 -36.63 35.85 16.29
CA GLU A 2 -35.94 34.69 15.70
C GLU A 2 -36.15 34.32 14.22
N HIS A 3 -36.82 35.13 13.40
CA HIS A 3 -36.85 34.93 11.93
C HIS A 3 -35.52 35.26 11.20
N ARG A 4 -34.44 35.43 11.97
CA ARG A 4 -33.07 35.57 11.51
C ARG A 4 -32.21 34.47 12.16
N ALA A 5 -32.70 33.24 12.10
CA ALA A 5 -31.87 32.04 11.99
C ALA A 5 -31.03 32.23 10.70
N GLN A 6 -29.99 33.06 10.69
CA GLN A 6 -28.70 32.73 11.27
C GLN A 6 -28.33 31.29 10.92
N GLN A 7 -27.53 31.24 9.85
CA GLN A 7 -26.37 30.36 9.76
C GLN A 7 -26.65 28.96 9.19
N PHE A 8 -27.03 28.92 7.91
CA PHE A 8 -26.64 27.82 7.01
C PHE A 8 -25.21 28.02 6.45
N ALA A 9 -24.34 28.70 7.19
CA ALA A 9 -22.93 28.86 6.87
C ALA A 9 -22.12 27.66 7.38
N ALA A 10 -22.36 26.48 6.82
CA ALA A 10 -21.50 25.33 7.06
C ALA A 10 -21.54 24.35 5.86
N GLY A 11 -21.50 24.88 4.64
CA GLY A 11 -21.12 24.12 3.45
C GLY A 11 -19.63 23.79 3.48
N LYS A 12 -19.27 22.86 4.35
CA LYS A 12 -17.89 22.47 4.65
C LYS A 12 -17.41 21.41 3.64
N VAL A 13 -16.75 21.84 2.57
CA VAL A 13 -15.72 21.10 1.82
C VAL A 13 -14.73 22.14 1.27
N PRO A 14 -13.41 21.91 1.16
CA PRO A 14 -12.72 20.63 0.99
C PRO A 14 -11.50 20.47 1.91
N GLY A 15 -10.90 19.29 1.93
CA GLY A 15 -9.64 19.09 2.62
C GLY A 15 -9.30 17.62 2.67
N ALA A 16 -8.42 17.23 1.76
CA ALA A 16 -7.82 15.92 1.64
C ALA A 16 -7.73 15.20 2.98
N ARG A 17 -8.12 13.93 2.94
CA ARG A 17 -7.89 12.91 3.95
C ARG A 17 -6.39 12.89 4.25
N ASN A 18 -5.93 13.81 5.09
CA ASN A 18 -4.65 13.74 5.75
C ASN A 18 -4.82 12.68 6.83
N ALA A 19 -4.96 11.44 6.37
CA ALA A 19 -4.73 10.27 7.18
C ALA A 19 -3.27 10.40 7.62
N LYS A 20 -3.08 11.06 8.76
CA LYS A 20 -1.88 10.90 9.57
C LYS A 20 -1.68 9.39 9.63
N PRO A 21 -0.56 8.82 9.15
CA PRO A 21 -0.29 7.43 9.39
C PRO A 21 -0.13 7.31 10.91
N LYS A 22 -1.24 6.97 11.57
CA LYS A 22 -1.24 6.35 12.88
C LYS A 22 -0.27 5.21 12.73
N PRO A 23 0.71 5.01 13.65
CA PRO A 23 1.70 3.96 13.49
C PRO A 23 0.92 2.66 13.34
N ALA A 24 0.79 2.24 12.09
CA ALA A 24 0.17 1.00 11.77
C ALA A 24 1.13 0.03 12.44
N ALA A 25 0.60 -0.92 13.21
CA ALA A 25 1.46 -1.97 13.73
C ALA A 25 2.33 -2.45 12.55
N PRO A 26 3.63 -2.75 12.71
CA PRO A 26 4.52 -3.07 11.60
C PRO A 26 3.93 -4.07 10.59
N GLN A 27 3.02 -4.93 11.05
CA GLN A 27 2.22 -5.86 10.24
C GLN A 27 1.28 -5.20 9.21
N ALA A 28 0.67 -4.05 9.49
CA ALA A 28 -0.25 -3.37 8.57
C ALA A 28 0.51 -2.66 7.44
N ASP A 29 1.68 -2.06 7.72
CA ASP A 29 2.56 -1.54 6.65
C ASP A 29 3.05 -2.69 5.76
N ILE A 30 3.42 -3.82 6.36
CA ILE A 30 3.82 -5.02 5.62
C ILE A 30 2.67 -5.55 4.75
N ALA A 31 1.46 -5.68 5.30
CA ALA A 31 0.30 -6.17 4.55
C ALA A 31 -0.06 -5.25 3.37
N SER A 32 0.10 -3.94 3.55
CA SER A 32 -0.11 -2.99 2.45
C SER A 32 0.97 -3.15 1.38
N LEU A 33 2.25 -3.33 1.76
CA LEU A 33 3.34 -3.61 0.83
C LEU A 33 3.14 -4.94 0.09
N GLU A 34 2.71 -6.00 0.78
CA GLU A 34 2.39 -7.29 0.17
C GLU A 34 1.30 -7.13 -0.89
N THR A 35 0.25 -6.37 -0.58
CA THR A 35 -0.85 -6.11 -1.51
C THR A 35 -0.35 -5.33 -2.72
N GLU A 36 0.36 -4.23 -2.50
CA GLU A 36 0.85 -3.37 -3.59
C GLU A 36 1.82 -4.11 -4.52
N LEU A 37 2.74 -4.90 -3.94
CA LEU A 37 3.64 -5.75 -4.71
C LEU A 37 2.89 -6.84 -5.46
N SER A 38 1.85 -7.41 -4.86
CA SER A 38 1.03 -8.43 -5.52
C SER A 38 0.29 -7.86 -6.72
N GLU A 39 -0.27 -6.66 -6.59
CA GLU A 39 -0.95 -5.94 -7.67
C GLU A 39 0.04 -5.52 -8.77
N SER A 40 1.22 -5.02 -8.40
CA SER A 40 2.24 -4.59 -9.36
C SER A 40 2.87 -5.75 -10.13
N LEU A 41 3.14 -6.87 -9.45
CA LEU A 41 3.76 -8.05 -10.04
C LEU A 41 2.74 -8.99 -10.69
N GLY A 42 1.46 -8.85 -10.38
CA GLY A 42 0.38 -9.72 -10.87
C GLY A 42 0.41 -11.12 -10.27
N THR A 43 1.05 -11.30 -9.11
CA THR A 43 1.18 -12.60 -8.46
C THR A 43 1.12 -12.49 -6.95
N ARG A 44 0.92 -13.61 -6.25
CA ARG A 44 0.85 -13.62 -4.79
C ARG A 44 2.23 -13.40 -4.18
N VAL A 45 2.35 -12.31 -3.41
CA VAL A 45 3.55 -11.96 -2.67
C VAL A 45 3.29 -12.14 -1.17
N ALA A 46 4.28 -12.70 -0.47
CA ALA A 46 4.31 -12.78 0.98
C ALA A 46 5.59 -12.17 1.53
N ILE A 47 5.47 -11.27 2.50
CA ILE A 47 6.59 -10.63 3.19
C ILE A 47 6.63 -11.17 4.61
N ASN A 48 7.68 -11.91 4.92
CA ASN A 48 7.94 -12.37 6.26
C ASN A 48 9.02 -11.51 6.90
N HIS A 49 8.61 -10.52 7.70
CA HIS A 49 9.53 -9.63 8.40
C HIS A 49 9.97 -10.23 9.74
N GLY A 50 11.26 -10.52 9.87
CA GLY A 50 11.87 -11.01 11.10
C GLY A 50 12.34 -9.88 12.01
N ARG A 51 12.98 -10.25 13.13
CA ARG A 51 13.50 -9.29 14.10
C ARG A 51 14.84 -8.70 13.62
N GLY A 52 15.03 -7.39 13.80
CA GLY A 52 16.29 -6.70 13.51
C GLY A 52 16.48 -6.30 12.04
N GLY A 53 15.41 -5.95 11.33
CA GLY A 53 15.47 -5.45 9.95
C GLY A 53 15.72 -6.53 8.88
N LYS A 54 15.81 -7.80 9.28
CA LYS A 54 15.93 -8.94 8.37
C LYS A 54 14.54 -9.45 8.00
N GLY A 55 14.33 -9.78 6.73
CA GLY A 55 13.07 -10.36 6.27
C GLY A 55 13.28 -11.30 5.10
N LYS A 56 12.19 -11.95 4.69
CA LYS A 56 12.13 -12.79 3.49
C LYS A 56 10.95 -12.30 2.65
N LEU A 57 11.19 -12.17 1.34
CA LEU A 57 10.14 -11.94 0.35
C LEU A 57 9.92 -13.25 -0.39
N VAL A 58 8.71 -13.76 -0.38
CA VAL A 58 8.31 -14.98 -1.09
C VAL A 58 7.34 -14.57 -2.18
N ILE A 59 7.68 -14.89 -3.44
CA ILE A 59 6.84 -14.61 -4.59
C ILE A 59 6.40 -15.95 -5.16
N HIS A 60 5.09 -16.21 -5.15
CA HIS A 60 4.54 -17.40 -5.78
C HIS A 60 4.45 -17.18 -7.28
N TYR A 61 4.52 -18.24 -8.06
CA TYR A 61 4.28 -18.22 -9.50
C TYR A 61 3.58 -19.52 -9.89
N THR A 62 2.83 -19.48 -10.98
CA THR A 62 2.04 -20.64 -11.45
C THR A 62 2.57 -21.22 -12.75
N ASP A 63 3.36 -20.45 -13.50
CA ASP A 63 3.98 -20.86 -14.76
C ASP A 63 5.32 -20.12 -15.01
N LEU A 64 6.12 -20.58 -15.97
CA LEU A 64 7.36 -19.95 -16.38
C LEU A 64 7.15 -18.53 -16.93
N ASP A 65 6.05 -18.27 -17.64
CA ASP A 65 5.72 -16.92 -18.13
C ASP A 65 5.58 -15.92 -16.96
N THR A 66 4.86 -16.34 -15.90
CA THR A 66 4.68 -15.50 -14.71
C THR A 66 6.00 -15.27 -13.95
N LEU A 67 6.88 -16.26 -13.93
CA LEU A 67 8.22 -16.13 -13.34
C LEU A 67 9.06 -15.12 -14.13
N ASP A 68 9.07 -15.22 -15.46
CA ASP A 68 9.81 -14.30 -16.33
C ASP A 68 9.33 -12.86 -16.16
N GLY A 69 8.00 -12.65 -16.18
CA GLY A 69 7.39 -11.34 -15.95
C GLY A 69 7.77 -10.72 -14.60
N VAL A 70 7.87 -11.52 -13.54
CA VAL A 70 8.35 -11.06 -12.22
C VAL A 70 9.84 -10.70 -12.28
N LEU A 71 10.67 -11.54 -12.90
CA LEU A 71 12.11 -11.32 -13.02
C LEU A 71 12.44 -10.06 -13.83
N GLU A 72 11.70 -9.78 -14.89
CA GLU A 72 11.80 -8.57 -15.71
C GLU A 72 11.47 -7.31 -14.87
N ARG A 73 10.40 -7.33 -14.06
CA ARG A 73 10.08 -6.21 -13.16
C ARG A 73 11.12 -6.00 -12.07
N LEU A 74 11.71 -7.07 -11.53
CA LEU A 74 12.71 -6.94 -10.47
C LEU A 74 14.06 -6.43 -11.01
N ARG A 75 14.49 -6.90 -12.19
CA ARG A 75 15.75 -6.45 -12.82
C ARG A 75 15.70 -5.01 -13.31
N THR A 76 14.53 -4.54 -13.77
CA THR A 76 14.41 -3.18 -14.33
C THR A 76 14.66 -2.06 -13.31
N ARG A 77 14.59 -2.35 -12.01
CA ARG A 77 14.94 -1.40 -10.93
C ARG A 77 16.42 -1.39 -10.53
N GLN A 78 17.25 -2.30 -11.06
CA GLN A 78 18.65 -2.46 -10.65
C GLN A 78 19.67 -1.87 -11.65
N HIS A 79 19.21 -1.25 -12.74
CA HIS A 79 20.07 -0.54 -13.66
C HIS A 79 19.90 0.98 -13.49
N GLY A 80 20.68 1.53 -12.57
CA GLY A 80 20.98 2.95 -12.41
C GLY A 80 22.45 3.11 -12.08
#